data_AF-A0AAW1FQG3-F1
#
_entry.id   AF-A0AAW1FQG3-F1
#
_cell.length_a   1.000
_cell.length_b   1.000
_cell.length_c   1.000
_cell.angle_alpha   90.00
_cell.angle_beta   90.00
_cell.angle_gamma   90.00
#
_symmetry.space_group_name_H-M   'P 1'
#
loop_
_entity.id
_entity.type
_entity.pdbx_description
1 polymer ?
#
loop_
_entity_poly.entity_id
_entity_poly.type
_entity_poly.pdbx_seq_one_letter_code
_entity_poly.pdbx_strand_id
1 'polypeptide(L)'
;MSPLNPQTLNPQTLNPQTLNLQTLNPQTLNPQTLNPQTLNPQTLNPQTLNPQTLNPQTLNLQTLNPQTLNPQTLNPQTLNPQILNPQTLNPQTLNPQTLNPEPSNPQWV
;
A
#
# COMPACT_ATOMS: atom_id res chain seq x y z
N MET A 1 13.71 3.44 13.60
CA MET A 1 12.44 3.13 14.29
C MET A 1 12.26 1.63 14.24
N SER A 2 11.82 0.97 15.31
CA SER A 2 11.65 -0.49 15.28
C SER A 2 10.53 -0.92 14.32
N PRO A 3 10.62 -2.10 13.68
CA PRO A 3 9.56 -2.62 12.83
C PRO A 3 8.25 -2.83 13.61
N LEU A 4 7.11 -2.51 12.99
CA LEU A 4 5.77 -2.73 13.53
C LEU A 4 5.14 -3.96 12.86
N ASN A 5 4.88 -4.99 13.68
CA ASN A 5 4.30 -6.27 13.22
C ASN A 5 3.00 -6.63 13.98
N PRO A 6 1.96 -5.77 13.96
CA PRO A 6 0.70 -6.11 14.61
C PRO A 6 -0.02 -7.24 13.86
N GLN A 7 -0.74 -8.12 14.56
CA GLN A 7 -1.52 -9.18 13.90
C GLN A 7 -2.59 -8.59 12.97
N THR A 8 -3.35 -7.60 13.46
CA THR A 8 -4.46 -6.99 12.71
C THR A 8 -4.49 -5.48 12.92
N LEU A 9 -4.70 -4.75 11.82
CA LEU A 9 -4.94 -3.30 11.81
C LEU A 9 -6.17 -3.00 10.95
N ASN A 10 -7.31 -2.76 11.60
CA ASN A 10 -8.58 -2.46 10.93
C ASN A 10 -9.20 -1.13 11.42
N PRO A 11 -8.51 0.02 11.27
CA PRO A 11 -9.11 1.29 11.64
C PRO A 11 -10.24 1.66 10.66
N GLN A 12 -11.29 2.30 11.16
CA GLN A 12 -12.34 2.87 10.30
C GLN A 12 -11.74 3.95 9.38
N THR A 13 -10.94 4.86 9.93
CA THR A 13 -10.30 5.92 9.16
C THR A 13 -8.87 6.13 9.61
N LEU A 14 -7.95 6.19 8.65
CA LEU A 14 -6.57 6.58 8.86
C LEU A 14 -6.20 7.66 7.83
N ASN A 15 -6.21 8.92 8.28
CA ASN A 15 -5.93 10.11 7.46
C ASN A 15 -4.87 10.99 8.14
N PRO A 16 -3.62 10.50 8.32
CA PRO A 16 -2.54 11.35 8.78
C PRO A 16 -2.04 12.25 7.64
N GLN A 17 -1.55 13.44 7.99
CA GLN A 17 -0.80 14.29 7.05
C GLN A 17 0.41 13.54 6.48
N THR A 18 1.16 12.86 7.34
CA THR A 18 2.32 12.07 6.93
C THR A 18 2.40 10.79 7.73
N LEU A 19 2.60 9.66 7.05
CA LEU A 19 2.93 8.38 7.67
C LEU A 19 4.23 7.85 7.08
N ASN A 20 5.31 7.95 7.86
CA ASN A 20 6.64 7.47 7.52
C ASN A 20 7.04 6.37 8.51
N LEU A 21 7.33 5.18 7.99
CA LEU A 21 7.72 4.01 8.78
C LEU A 21 8.88 3.29 8.06
N GLN A 22 9.79 2.66 8.79
CA GLN A 22 10.76 1.77 8.13
C GLN A 22 10.07 0.51 7.63
N THR A 23 9.34 -0.18 8.51
CA THR A 23 8.71 -1.45 8.17
C THR A 23 7.36 -1.56 8.86
N LEU A 24 6.35 -1.91 8.07
CA LEU A 24 5.02 -2.30 8.55
C LEU A 24 4.66 -3.64 7.92
N ASN A 25 4.55 -4.68 8.76
CA ASN A 25 4.27 -6.05 8.32
C ASN A 25 3.18 -6.69 9.21
N PRO A 26 1.91 -6.29 9.05
CA PRO A 26 0.82 -6.95 9.72
C PRO A 26 0.35 -8.19 8.95
N GLN A 27 -0.26 -9.17 9.63
CA GLN A 27 -0.94 -10.24 8.90
C GLN A 27 -2.11 -9.66 8.09
N THR A 28 -2.91 -8.79 8.70
CA THR A 28 -4.05 -8.14 8.04
C THR A 28 -4.05 -6.63 8.26
N LEU A 29 -4.15 -5.89 7.15
CA LEU A 29 -4.40 -4.45 7.12
C LEU A 29 -5.64 -4.16 6.27
N ASN A 30 -6.77 -3.90 6.92
CA ASN A 30 -8.07 -3.68 6.29
C ASN A 30 -8.77 -2.43 6.87
N PRO A 31 -8.29 -1.22 6.51
CA PRO A 31 -9.00 0.00 6.86
C PRO A 31 -10.18 0.26 5.91
N GLN A 32 -11.26 0.86 6.41
CA GLN A 32 -12.30 1.34 5.48
C GLN A 32 -11.77 2.49 4.63
N THR A 33 -11.08 3.45 5.25
CA THR A 33 -10.44 4.57 4.53
C THR A 33 -9.00 4.75 4.97
N LEU A 34 -8.09 4.70 4.00
CA LEU A 34 -6.68 5.06 4.12
C LEU A 34 -6.36 6.16 3.10
N ASN A 35 -6.34 7.41 3.57
CA ASN A 35 -6.16 8.60 2.73
C ASN A 35 -5.17 9.57 3.39
N PRO A 36 -3.88 9.24 3.46
CA PRO A 36 -2.86 10.18 3.90
C PRO A 36 -2.46 11.13 2.77
N GLN A 37 -1.98 12.35 3.10
CA GLN A 37 -1.33 13.17 2.06
C GLN A 37 -0.04 12.52 1.58
N THR A 38 0.76 11.99 2.51
CA THR A 38 2.00 11.29 2.18
C THR A 38 2.12 9.99 2.95
N LEU A 39 2.30 8.89 2.21
CA LEU A 39 2.56 7.56 2.75
C LEU A 39 3.88 7.03 2.20
N ASN A 40 4.93 7.07 3.02
CA ASN A 40 6.27 6.64 2.59
C ASN A 40 6.91 5.58 3.51
N PRO A 41 6.34 4.38 3.66
CA PRO A 41 7.07 3.27 4.23
C PRO A 41 8.23 2.80 3.34
N GLN A 42 9.38 2.44 3.92
CA GLN A 42 10.41 1.72 3.13
C GLN A 42 9.87 0.35 2.71
N THR A 43 9.26 -0.39 3.65
CA THR A 43 8.69 -1.70 3.39
C THR A 43 7.27 -1.82 3.93
N LEU A 44 6.33 -2.20 3.06
CA LEU A 44 4.97 -2.61 3.40
C LEU A 44 4.71 -4.01 2.84
N ASN A 45 4.63 -5.01 3.72
CA ASN A 45 4.50 -6.41 3.33
C ASN A 45 3.47 -7.15 4.21
N PRO A 46 2.18 -6.84 4.09
CA PRO A 46 1.16 -7.59 4.80
C PRO A 46 0.78 -8.90 4.09
N GLN A 47 0.28 -9.91 4.81
CA GLN A 47 -0.33 -11.06 4.10
C GLN A 47 -1.57 -10.61 3.33
N THR A 48 -2.42 -9.78 3.96
CA THR A 48 -3.61 -9.22 3.32
C THR A 48 -3.68 -7.71 3.48
N LEU A 49 -3.74 -7.00 2.35
CA LEU A 49 -4.05 -5.57 2.25
C LEU A 49 -5.34 -5.40 1.45
N ASN A 50 -6.43 -5.08 2.16
CA ASN A 50 -7.77 -4.97 1.57
C ASN A 50 -8.49 -3.73 2.09
N PRO A 51 -8.09 -2.51 1.69
CA PRO A 51 -8.82 -1.31 2.08
C PRO A 51 -10.07 -1.12 1.21
N GLN A 52 -11.16 -0.58 1.76
CA GLN A 52 -12.28 -0.15 0.90
C GLN A 52 -11.86 1.04 0.04
N THR A 53 -11.16 2.01 0.63
CA THR A 53 -10.60 3.16 -0.12
C THR A 53 -9.15 3.39 0.27
N LEU A 54 -8.27 3.33 -0.73
CA LEU A 54 -6.86 3.73 -0.65
C LEU A 54 -6.61 4.86 -1.65
N ASN A 55 -6.53 6.08 -1.13
CA ASN A 55 -6.41 7.29 -1.94
C ASN A 55 -5.37 8.25 -1.32
N PRO A 56 -4.07 7.92 -1.34
CA PRO A 56 -3.05 8.86 -0.90
C PRO A 56 -2.77 9.92 -1.97
N GLN A 57 -2.43 11.15 -1.58
CA GLN A 57 -1.91 12.11 -2.57
C GLN A 57 -0.56 11.62 -3.12
N THR A 58 0.33 11.17 -2.24
CA THR A 58 1.61 10.58 -2.63
C THR A 58 1.84 9.25 -1.91
N LEU A 59 2.11 8.21 -2.70
CA LEU A 59 2.52 6.89 -2.23
C LEU A 59 3.89 6.54 -2.83
N ASN A 60 4.95 6.75 -2.04
CA ASN A 60 6.32 6.38 -2.43
C ASN A 60 6.81 5.26 -1.52
N LEU A 61 7.11 4.10 -2.10
CA LEU A 61 7.53 2.91 -1.36
C LEU A 61 8.82 2.35 -1.96
N GLN A 62 9.76 1.87 -1.15
CA GLN A 62 10.83 1.05 -1.72
C GLN A 62 10.30 -0.35 -2.05
N THR A 63 9.42 -0.90 -1.21
CA THR A 63 8.87 -2.24 -1.44
C THR A 63 7.41 -2.34 -0.97
N LEU A 64 6.55 -2.76 -1.89
CA LEU A 64 5.18 -3.21 -1.63
C LEU A 64 5.02 -4.66 -2.12
N ASN A 65 4.92 -5.61 -1.18
CA ASN A 65 4.92 -7.04 -1.49
C ASN A 65 3.87 -7.82 -0.69
N PRO A 66 2.57 -7.52 -0.80
CA PRO A 66 1.56 -8.28 -0.07
C PRO A 66 1.30 -9.65 -0.73
N GLN A 67 0.86 -10.66 0.05
CA GLN A 67 0.34 -11.88 -0.59
C GLN A 67 -0.96 -11.57 -1.34
N THR A 68 -1.84 -10.76 -0.75
CA THR A 68 -3.07 -10.30 -1.38
C THR A 68 -3.23 -8.79 -1.27
N LEU A 69 -3.38 -8.13 -2.44
CA LEU A 69 -3.75 -6.73 -2.57
C LEU A 69 -5.11 -6.63 -3.29
N ASN A 70 -6.17 -6.32 -2.55
CA ASN A 70 -7.53 -6.29 -3.08
C ASN A 70 -8.29 -5.06 -2.58
N PRO A 71 -7.94 -3.84 -3.01
CA PRO A 71 -8.68 -2.65 -2.63
C PRO A 71 -10.00 -2.53 -3.43
N GLN A 72 -11.09 -2.06 -2.81
CA GLN A 72 -12.28 -1.71 -3.62
C GLN A 72 -11.97 -0.49 -4.49
N THR A 73 -11.26 0.50 -3.95
CA THR A 73 -10.80 1.67 -4.70
C THR A 73 -9.33 1.96 -4.40
N LEU A 74 -8.51 2.00 -5.46
CA LEU A 74 -7.12 2.45 -5.43
C LEU A 74 -6.95 3.64 -6.38
N ASN A 75 -6.83 4.84 -5.81
CA ASN A 75 -6.79 6.09 -6.56
C ASN A 75 -5.72 7.05 -6.01
N PRO A 76 -4.42 6.73 -6.10
CA PRO A 76 -3.38 7.66 -5.68
C PRO A 76 -3.20 8.78 -6.70
N GLN A 77 -2.91 10.02 -6.26
CA GLN A 77 -2.48 11.05 -7.23
C GLN A 77 -1.10 10.71 -7.80
N THR A 78 -0.21 10.21 -6.95
CA THR A 78 1.11 9.71 -7.36
C THR A 78 1.40 8.35 -6.73
N LEU A 79 1.73 7.37 -7.57
CA LEU A 79 2.18 6.05 -7.16
C LEU A 79 3.57 5.76 -7.73
N ASN A 80 4.55 5.61 -6.85
CA ASN A 80 5.95 5.34 -7.21
C ASN A 80 6.58 4.30 -6.26
N PRO A 81 6.25 3.01 -6.43
CA PRO A 81 7.00 1.93 -5.80
C PRO A 81 8.28 1.64 -6.58
N GLN A 82 9.41 1.44 -5.90
CA GLN A 82 10.59 0.84 -6.54
C GLN A 82 10.36 -0.63 -6.85
N ILE A 83 9.66 -1.35 -5.94
CA ILE A 83 9.29 -2.74 -6.10
C ILE A 83 7.81 -2.91 -5.75
N LEU A 84 7.03 -3.43 -6.70
CA LEU A 84 5.64 -3.83 -6.52
C LEU A 84 5.48 -5.28 -6.96
N ASN A 85 5.25 -6.20 -6.02
CA ASN A 85 5.20 -7.64 -6.33
C ASN A 85 4.10 -8.39 -5.53
N PRO A 86 2.81 -8.04 -5.68
CA PRO A 86 1.77 -8.81 -5.02
C PRO A 86 1.64 -10.23 -5.61
N GLN A 87 1.44 -11.27 -4.78
CA GLN A 87 1.08 -12.60 -5.32
C GLN A 87 -0.31 -12.59 -5.95
N THR A 88 -1.21 -11.73 -5.46
CA THR A 88 -2.54 -11.51 -6.03
C THR A 88 -2.87 -10.03 -5.99
N LEU A 89 -3.24 -9.46 -7.14
CA LEU A 89 -3.68 -8.08 -7.30
C LEU A 89 -5.06 -8.06 -7.97
N ASN A 90 -6.08 -7.57 -7.26
CA ASN A 90 -7.44 -7.54 -7.80
C ASN A 90 -8.24 -6.30 -7.34
N PRO A 91 -7.87 -5.07 -7.76
CA PRO A 91 -8.65 -3.89 -7.42
C PRO A 91 -10.00 -3.88 -8.16
N GLN A 92 -11.10 -3.50 -7.49
CA GLN A 92 -12.37 -3.25 -8.20
C GLN A 92 -12.28 -1.96 -9.04
N THR A 93 -11.51 -0.98 -8.58
CA THR A 93 -11.24 0.27 -9.30
C THR A 93 -9.80 0.69 -9.08
N LEU A 94 -9.08 0.95 -10.18
CA LEU A 94 -7.70 1.44 -10.20
C LEU A 94 -7.61 2.67 -11.10
N ASN A 95 -7.27 3.83 -10.54
CA ASN A 95 -7.19 5.09 -11.30
C ASN A 95 -6.07 6.02 -10.81
N PRO A 96 -4.79 5.65 -10.91
CA PRO A 96 -3.71 6.56 -10.54
C PRO A 96 -3.64 7.76 -11.51
N GLN A 97 -3.48 8.99 -11.01
CA GLN A 97 -3.24 10.14 -11.89
C GLN A 97 -1.82 10.11 -12.49
N THR A 98 -0.85 9.62 -11.74
CA THR A 98 0.53 9.44 -12.17
C THR A 98 1.06 8.11 -11.64
N LEU A 99 1.59 7.30 -12.56
CA LEU A 99 2.20 6.02 -12.28
C LEU A 99 3.63 6.05 -12.81
N ASN A 100 4.62 6.02 -11.91
CA ASN A 100 6.03 6.01 -12.29
C ASN A 100 6.79 4.93 -11.50
N PRO A 101 6.57 3.64 -11.81
CA PRO A 101 7.32 2.57 -11.18
C PRO A 101 8.73 2.57 -11.77
N GLU A 102 9.75 2.41 -10.94
CA GLU A 102 11.07 2.01 -11.45
C GLU A 102 10.94 0.63 -12.13
N PRO A 103 11.75 0.33 -13.15
CA PRO A 103 11.62 -0.92 -13.91
C PRO A 103 11.73 -2.14 -12.98
N SER A 104 10.59 -2.75 -12.70
CA SER A 104 10.50 -4.06 -12.06
C SER A 104 11.00 -5.10 -13.06
N ASN A 105 12.00 -5.89 -12.67
CA ASN A 105 12.40 -7.09 -13.41
C ASN A 105 11.17 -8.01 -13.52
N PRO A 106 10.57 -8.18 -14.70
CA PRO A 106 9.35 -8.96 -14.84
C PRO A 106 9.72 -10.44 -14.90
N GLN A 107 9.71 -11.12 -13.76
CA GLN A 107 9.53 -12.57 -13.74
C GLN A 107 8.05 -12.84 -13.50
N TRP A 108 7.25 -12.61 -14.55
CA TRP A 108 5.90 -13.16 -14.62
C TRP A 108 6.06 -14.64 -14.98
N VAL A 109 5.79 -15.51 -14.01
CA VAL A 109 5.49 -16.92 -14.25
C VAL A 109 4.01 -17.13 -13.98
#